data_AF-A0A2M7R352-F1
#
_entry.id   AF-A0A2M7R352-F1
#
_cell.length_a   1.000
_cell.length_b   1.000
_cell.length_c   1.000
_cell.angle_alpha   90.00
_cell.angle_beta   90.00
_cell.angle_gamma   90.00
#
_symmetry.space_group_name_H-M   'P 1'
#
loop_
_entity.id
_entity.type
_entity.pdbx_description
1 polymer ?
#
loop_
_entity_poly.entity_id
_entity_poly.type
_entity_poly.pdbx_seq_one_letter_code
_entity_poly.pdbx_strand_id
1 'polypeptide(L)'
;MRNLDKNLSVDFSELSTIADVRDKDALKEALKEVDVVFNLAVEHRDDVTPVTLYYDVNVQGARNIVEAAELNNVKRIIFTSSVAVYGFTEKEVDESGKLRPFNDYGRTKLEAERPEGIETGIVKLVGTDRNRIVDETLELLDNPLLYEKISGTVNPYGDGKAAERIVKILIDEILKNEFNSS
;
A
#
# COMPACT_ATOMS: atom_id res chain seq x y z
N MET A 1 12.32 16.22 -5.77
CA MET A 1 12.32 14.75 -5.80
C MET A 1 13.32 14.27 -4.78
N ARG A 2 12.99 13.25 -3.98
CA ARG A 2 13.85 12.64 -2.96
C ARG A 2 13.79 11.13 -3.13
N ASN A 3 14.93 10.46 -3.04
CA ASN A 3 15.02 9.01 -3.05
C ASN A 3 15.27 8.51 -1.62
N LEU A 4 14.40 7.67 -1.11
CA LEU A 4 14.56 7.03 0.21
C LEU A 4 14.92 5.57 -0.02
N ASP A 5 16.13 5.18 0.36
CA ASP A 5 16.63 3.83 0.12
C ASP A 5 17.49 3.35 1.29
N LYS A 6 17.57 2.04 1.48
CA LYS A 6 18.43 1.41 2.50
C LYS A 6 19.91 1.59 2.17
N ASN A 7 20.23 1.83 0.90
CA ASN A 7 21.58 2.08 0.41
C ASN A 7 21.62 3.41 -0.34
N LEU A 8 22.68 4.18 -0.15
CA LEU A 8 22.86 5.42 -0.91
C LEU A 8 23.06 5.11 -2.39
N SER A 9 22.35 5.84 -3.24
CA SER A 9 22.65 5.85 -4.67
C SER A 9 24.05 6.45 -4.90
N VAL A 10 24.88 5.74 -5.66
CA VAL A 10 26.19 6.25 -6.11
C VAL A 10 26.02 7.36 -7.13
N ASP A 11 25.05 7.21 -8.04
CA ASP A 11 24.82 8.13 -9.15
C ASP A 11 24.00 9.37 -8.75
N PHE A 12 23.18 9.28 -7.71
CA PHE A 12 22.26 10.33 -7.25
C PHE A 12 22.35 10.57 -5.74
N SER A 13 23.56 10.61 -5.21
CA SER A 13 23.83 10.71 -3.77
C SER A 13 23.19 11.95 -3.11
N GLU A 14 23.05 13.04 -3.86
CA GLU A 14 22.46 14.31 -3.44
C GLU A 14 20.93 14.27 -3.32
N LEU A 15 20.28 13.34 -4.02
CA LEU A 15 18.84 13.10 -3.93
C LEU A 15 18.52 11.93 -2.98
N SER A 16 19.53 11.14 -2.59
CA SER A 16 19.38 9.93 -1.80
C SER A 16 19.45 10.22 -0.30
N THR A 17 18.50 9.70 0.45
CA THR A 17 18.51 9.68 1.92
C THR A 17 18.43 8.24 2.38
N ILE A 18 19.26 7.86 3.36
CA ILE A 18 19.19 6.53 3.96
C ILE A 18 17.90 6.41 4.76
N ALA A 19 17.06 5.44 4.43
CA ALA A 19 15.83 5.13 5.15
C ALA A 19 15.40 3.69 4.89
N ASP A 20 14.60 3.13 5.79
CA ASP A 20 13.99 1.81 5.65
C ASP A 20 12.49 1.95 5.85
N VAL A 21 11.68 1.32 4.99
CA VAL A 21 10.22 1.36 5.08
C VAL A 21 9.67 0.73 6.36
N ARG A 22 10.50 -0.02 7.08
CA ARG A 22 10.18 -0.58 8.40
C ARG A 22 10.28 0.45 9.53
N ASP A 23 10.98 1.56 9.31
CA ASP A 23 11.11 2.65 10.28
C ASP A 23 9.96 3.66 10.09
N LYS A 24 8.94 3.53 10.93
CA LYS A 24 7.75 4.37 10.88
C LYS A 24 8.05 5.85 11.13
N ASP A 25 8.96 6.16 12.05
CA ASP A 25 9.21 7.54 12.44
C ASP A 25 10.07 8.24 11.39
N ALA A 26 11.04 7.53 10.80
CA ALA A 26 11.76 8.01 9.63
C ALA A 26 10.83 8.28 8.45
N LEU A 27 9.85 7.40 8.17
CA LEU A 27 8.85 7.62 7.13
C LEU A 27 7.97 8.84 7.40
N LYS A 28 7.47 8.99 8.64
CA LYS A 28 6.65 10.17 9.02
C LYS A 28 7.41 11.47 8.78
N GLU A 29 8.70 11.52 9.13
CA GLU A 29 9.52 12.70 8.90
C GLU A 29 9.80 12.91 7.41
N ALA A 30 10.13 11.84 6.69
CA ALA A 30 10.52 11.94 5.29
C ALA A 30 9.37 12.31 4.36
N LEU A 31 8.13 12.01 4.74
CA LEU A 31 6.92 12.32 3.95
C LEU A 31 6.29 13.69 4.24
N LYS A 32 6.88 14.52 5.12
CA LYS A 32 6.45 15.91 5.27
C LYS A 32 6.58 16.66 3.94
N GLU A 33 5.56 17.45 3.62
CA GLU A 33 5.50 18.29 2.40
C GLU A 33 5.64 17.48 1.10
N VAL A 34 5.28 16.19 1.12
CA VAL A 34 5.25 15.32 -0.07
C VAL A 34 3.83 15.22 -0.60
N ASP A 35 3.61 15.52 -1.88
CA ASP A 35 2.31 15.33 -2.53
C ASP A 35 2.12 13.90 -3.08
N VAL A 36 3.21 13.26 -3.51
CA VAL A 36 3.20 11.99 -4.26
C VAL A 36 4.32 11.08 -3.81
N VAL A 37 4.01 9.81 -3.56
CA VAL A 37 4.98 8.75 -3.24
C VAL A 37 5.01 7.70 -4.33
N PHE A 38 6.21 7.33 -4.80
CA PHE A 38 6.43 6.16 -5.64
C PHE A 38 7.02 5.05 -4.77
N ASN A 39 6.19 4.06 -4.38
CA ASN A 39 6.64 2.94 -3.57
C ASN A 39 7.25 1.83 -4.46
N LEU A 40 8.58 1.82 -4.48
CA LEU A 40 9.40 0.84 -5.19
C LEU A 40 10.11 -0.12 -4.22
N ALA A 41 9.95 0.06 -2.91
CA ALA A 41 10.65 -0.72 -1.89
C ALA A 41 10.20 -2.18 -1.93
N VAL A 42 11.17 -3.09 -1.99
CA VAL A 42 10.90 -4.51 -2.12
C VAL A 42 12.08 -5.36 -1.65
N GLU A 43 11.79 -6.50 -1.05
CA GLU A 43 12.70 -7.63 -0.92
C GLU A 43 12.25 -8.72 -1.91
N HIS A 44 13.18 -9.15 -2.78
CA HIS A 44 12.90 -10.01 -3.96
C HIS A 44 14.03 -11.02 -4.24
N ARG A 45 14.84 -11.41 -3.23
CA ARG A 45 15.99 -12.30 -3.45
C ARG A 45 15.68 -13.77 -3.18
N ASP A 46 16.22 -14.68 -3.98
CA ASP A 46 15.96 -16.12 -3.84
C ASP A 46 16.43 -16.71 -2.49
N ASP A 47 17.30 -16.01 -1.75
CA ASP A 47 17.96 -16.45 -0.52
C ASP A 47 17.66 -15.59 0.72
N VAL A 48 16.55 -14.84 0.71
CA VAL A 48 16.16 -13.94 1.81
C VAL A 48 16.07 -14.68 3.14
N THR A 49 16.88 -14.23 4.11
CA THR A 49 16.90 -14.75 5.47
C THR A 49 16.96 -13.60 6.48
N PRO A 50 16.06 -13.56 7.49
CA PRO A 50 14.93 -14.46 7.68
C PRO A 50 13.85 -14.25 6.59
N VAL A 51 13.09 -15.30 6.28
CA VAL A 51 11.99 -15.26 5.28
C VAL A 51 10.95 -14.18 5.62
N THR A 52 10.80 -13.84 6.90
CA THR A 52 9.89 -12.76 7.35
C THR A 52 10.20 -11.41 6.72
N LEU A 53 11.43 -11.17 6.25
CA LEU A 53 11.79 -9.91 5.59
C LEU A 53 10.93 -9.60 4.35
N TYR A 54 10.45 -10.62 3.64
CA TYR A 54 9.47 -10.43 2.57
C TYR A 54 8.23 -9.71 3.08
N TYR A 55 7.67 -10.19 4.19
CA TYR A 55 6.49 -9.60 4.80
C TYR A 55 6.82 -8.23 5.41
N ASP A 56 7.90 -8.13 6.18
CA ASP A 56 8.30 -6.91 6.89
C ASP A 56 8.53 -5.74 5.93
N VAL A 57 9.13 -5.99 4.77
CA VAL A 57 9.40 -4.96 3.76
C VAL A 57 8.21 -4.76 2.84
N ASN A 58 7.73 -5.82 2.19
CA ASN A 58 6.79 -5.68 1.08
C ASN A 58 5.37 -5.37 1.59
N VAL A 59 4.93 -6.01 2.67
CA VAL A 59 3.59 -5.82 3.23
C VAL A 59 3.60 -4.75 4.31
N GLN A 60 4.37 -4.97 5.37
CA GLN A 60 4.36 -4.06 6.51
C GLN A 60 4.99 -2.71 6.15
N GLY A 61 6.05 -2.69 5.34
CA GLY A 61 6.61 -1.44 4.80
C GLY A 61 5.63 -0.66 3.94
N ALA A 62 4.87 -1.32 3.06
CA ALA A 62 3.80 -0.66 2.30
C ALA A 62 2.71 -0.08 3.21
N ARG A 63 2.30 -0.81 4.26
CA ARG A 63 1.36 -0.28 5.27
C ARG A 63 1.92 0.93 6.01
N ASN A 64 3.19 0.92 6.38
CA ASN A 64 3.84 2.03 7.06
C ASN A 64 3.90 3.29 6.16
N ILE A 65 4.13 3.11 4.85
CA ILE A 65 4.09 4.21 3.88
C ILE A 65 2.69 4.81 3.81
N VAL A 66 1.64 3.98 3.75
CA VAL A 66 0.25 4.46 3.75
C VAL A 66 -0.08 5.22 5.03
N GLU A 67 0.30 4.68 6.19
CA GLU A 67 0.10 5.33 7.49
C GLU A 67 0.82 6.70 7.56
N ALA A 68 2.08 6.76 7.12
CA ALA A 68 2.85 8.01 7.10
C ALA A 68 2.32 8.99 6.05
N ALA A 69 1.80 8.50 4.93
CA ALA A 69 1.17 9.29 3.88
C ALA A 69 -0.13 9.95 4.37
N GLU A 70 -0.99 9.19 5.05
CA GLU A 70 -2.22 9.69 5.67
C GLU A 70 -1.90 10.80 6.70
N LEU A 71 -0.95 10.56 7.60
CA LEU A 71 -0.55 11.53 8.61
C LEU A 71 0.00 12.84 8.02
N ASN A 72 0.63 12.78 6.85
CA ASN A 72 1.23 13.94 6.18
C ASN A 72 0.37 14.52 5.05
N ASN A 73 -0.87 14.03 4.85
CA ASN A 73 -1.76 14.43 3.77
C ASN A 73 -1.14 14.27 2.37
N VAL A 74 -0.33 13.23 2.17
CA VAL A 74 0.15 12.82 0.85
C VAL A 74 -1.07 12.46 0.01
N LYS A 75 -1.16 13.02 -1.20
CA LYS A 75 -2.36 12.91 -2.02
C LYS A 75 -2.42 11.58 -2.78
N ARG A 76 -1.27 11.07 -3.21
CA ARG A 76 -1.20 9.94 -4.14
C ARG A 76 -0.03 9.02 -3.83
N ILE A 77 -0.27 7.73 -3.99
CA ILE A 77 0.76 6.69 -3.92
C ILE A 77 0.72 5.90 -5.23
N ILE A 78 1.85 5.81 -5.91
CA ILE A 78 2.07 4.89 -7.02
C ILE A 78 2.81 3.69 -6.44
N PHE A 79 2.18 2.53 -6.44
CA PHE A 79 2.77 1.27 -5.98
C PHE A 79 3.12 0.40 -7.19
N THR A 80 4.34 -0.14 -7.19
CA THR A 80 4.72 -1.13 -8.21
C THR A 80 4.39 -2.52 -7.72
N SER A 81 3.65 -3.30 -8.52
CA SER A 81 3.42 -4.71 -8.22
C SER A 81 4.30 -5.63 -9.08
N SER A 82 3.91 -6.90 -9.25
CA SER A 82 4.64 -7.91 -10.03
C SER A 82 3.69 -8.94 -10.61
N VAL A 83 3.99 -9.43 -11.81
CA VAL A 83 3.29 -10.57 -12.44
C VAL A 83 3.33 -11.85 -11.59
N ALA A 84 4.23 -11.91 -10.60
CA ALA A 84 4.30 -13.00 -9.63
C ALA A 84 2.99 -13.24 -8.86
N VAL A 85 2.07 -12.26 -8.80
CA VAL A 85 0.74 -12.42 -8.20
C VAL A 85 -0.15 -13.41 -8.97
N TYR A 86 0.07 -13.58 -10.28
CA TYR A 86 -0.66 -14.54 -11.12
C TYR A 86 -0.04 -15.93 -11.13
N GLY A 87 1.24 -16.02 -10.75
CA GLY A 87 2.02 -17.26 -10.72
C GLY A 87 2.31 -17.85 -12.09
N PHE A 88 2.41 -19.17 -12.19
CA PHE A 88 2.68 -19.84 -13.48
C PHE A 88 1.42 -19.89 -14.34
N THR A 89 1.47 -19.23 -15.49
CA THR A 89 0.37 -19.18 -16.47
C THR A 89 0.86 -19.70 -17.82
N GLU A 90 0.05 -20.52 -18.50
CA GLU A 90 0.38 -21.05 -19.83
C GLU A 90 0.15 -20.04 -20.96
N LYS A 91 -0.66 -19.01 -20.68
CA LYS A 91 -1.03 -17.93 -21.60
C LYS A 91 -0.68 -16.59 -20.97
N GLU A 92 -0.57 -15.56 -21.81
CA GLU A 92 -0.54 -14.19 -21.34
C GLU A 92 -1.80 -13.90 -20.53
N VAL A 93 -1.61 -13.18 -19.43
CA VAL A 93 -2.66 -12.87 -18.45
C VAL A 93 -2.70 -11.36 -18.29
N ASP A 94 -3.91 -10.81 -18.40
CA ASP A 94 -4.19 -9.40 -18.12
C ASP A 94 -4.60 -9.22 -16.65
N GLU A 95 -5.01 -8.01 -16.29
CA GLU A 95 -5.38 -7.65 -14.93
C GLU A 95 -6.59 -8.42 -14.38
N SER A 96 -7.39 -9.06 -15.25
CA SER A 96 -8.52 -9.94 -14.87
C SER A 96 -8.08 -11.37 -14.53
N GLY A 97 -6.78 -11.65 -14.65
CA GLY A 97 -6.16 -12.92 -14.34
C GLY A 97 -6.45 -13.46 -12.95
N LYS A 98 -6.44 -14.79 -12.83
CA LYS A 98 -6.61 -15.43 -11.53
C LYS A 98 -5.33 -15.30 -10.69
N LEU A 99 -5.44 -14.67 -9.53
CA LEU A 99 -4.36 -14.50 -8.56
C LEU A 99 -3.99 -15.85 -7.93
N ARG A 100 -2.75 -16.31 -8.14
CA ARG A 100 -2.19 -17.60 -7.68
C ARG A 100 -0.68 -17.51 -7.47
N PRO A 101 -0.19 -16.69 -6.52
CA PRO A 101 1.23 -16.59 -6.27
C PRO A 101 1.80 -17.94 -5.79
N PHE A 102 2.96 -18.34 -6.33
CA PHE A 102 3.59 -19.63 -6.01
C PHE A 102 4.71 -19.54 -4.96
N ASN A 103 5.24 -18.34 -4.67
CA ASN A 103 6.33 -18.11 -3.72
C ASN A 103 6.00 -16.99 -2.71
N ASP A 104 6.86 -16.81 -1.69
CA ASP A 104 6.66 -15.81 -0.62
C ASP A 104 6.67 -14.38 -1.17
N TYR A 105 7.53 -14.11 -2.14
CA TYR A 105 7.54 -12.83 -2.84
C TYR A 105 6.19 -12.50 -3.49
N GLY A 106 5.65 -13.39 -4.33
CA GLY A 106 4.37 -13.18 -5.00
C GLY A 106 3.22 -13.04 -4.01
N ARG A 107 3.24 -13.82 -2.90
CA ARG A 107 2.25 -13.70 -1.83
C ARG A 107 2.29 -12.32 -1.17
N THR A 108 3.47 -11.83 -0.84
CA THR A 108 3.64 -10.52 -0.20
C THR A 108 3.34 -9.35 -1.14
N LYS A 109 3.60 -9.48 -2.45
CA LYS A 109 3.13 -8.51 -3.45
C LYS A 109 1.61 -8.45 -3.52
N LEU A 110 0.95 -9.61 -3.61
CA LEU A 110 -0.51 -9.68 -3.66
C LEU A 110 -1.15 -9.09 -2.39
N GLU A 111 -0.60 -9.38 -1.21
CA GLU A 111 -1.10 -8.78 0.04
C GLU A 111 -0.87 -7.26 0.08
N ALA A 112 0.24 -6.78 -0.47
CA ALA A 112 0.54 -5.34 -0.55
C ALA A 112 -0.32 -4.59 -1.58
N GLU A 113 -0.82 -5.25 -2.64
CA GLU A 113 -1.77 -4.68 -3.60
C GLU A 113 -3.11 -4.32 -2.96
N ARG A 114 -3.50 -5.03 -1.88
CA ARG A 114 -4.78 -4.87 -1.18
C ARG A 114 -5.96 -4.96 -2.17
N PRO A 115 -6.27 -6.15 -2.72
CA PRO A 115 -7.26 -6.33 -3.78
C PRO A 115 -8.64 -5.73 -3.46
N GLU A 116 -8.99 -5.62 -2.17
CA GLU A 116 -10.19 -4.91 -1.71
C GLU A 116 -10.22 -3.42 -2.12
N GLY A 117 -9.05 -2.78 -2.26
CA GLY A 117 -8.90 -1.42 -2.79
C GLY A 117 -9.16 -1.32 -4.29
N ILE A 118 -8.84 -2.38 -5.04
CA ILE A 118 -9.13 -2.48 -6.47
C ILE A 118 -10.63 -2.65 -6.67
N GLU A 119 -11.26 -3.53 -5.89
CA GLU A 119 -12.70 -3.80 -5.95
C GLU A 119 -13.56 -2.58 -5.62
N THR A 120 -13.14 -1.78 -4.64
CA THR A 120 -13.83 -0.54 -4.26
C THR A 120 -13.56 0.61 -5.22
N GLY A 121 -12.47 0.55 -6.00
CA GLY A 121 -12.09 1.58 -6.96
C GLY A 121 -11.21 2.70 -6.39
N ILE A 122 -10.75 2.58 -5.13
CA ILE A 122 -9.73 3.49 -4.56
C ILE A 122 -8.32 3.22 -5.11
N VAL A 123 -8.09 2.02 -5.68
CA VAL A 123 -6.85 1.62 -6.33
C VAL A 123 -7.15 1.28 -7.79
N LYS A 124 -6.34 1.79 -8.72
CA LYS A 124 -6.40 1.42 -10.14
C LYS A 124 -5.23 0.50 -10.47
N LEU A 125 -5.53 -0.75 -10.82
CA LEU A 125 -4.52 -1.69 -11.31
C LEU A 125 -4.25 -1.41 -12.80
N VAL A 126 -2.98 -1.24 -13.14
CA VAL A 126 -2.51 -1.02 -14.51
C VAL A 126 -1.53 -2.13 -14.84
N GLY A 127 -1.77 -2.81 -15.96
CA GLY A 127 -0.95 -3.92 -16.44
C GLY A 127 0.46 -3.50 -16.85
N THR A 128 1.12 -4.35 -17.63
CA THR A 128 2.56 -4.22 -17.90
C THR A 128 2.91 -3.41 -19.16
N ASP A 129 1.90 -2.92 -19.89
CA ASP A 129 2.14 -2.08 -21.07
C ASP A 129 2.73 -0.73 -20.68
N ARG A 130 3.92 -0.42 -21.22
CA ARG A 130 4.68 0.77 -20.86
C ARG A 130 3.92 2.07 -21.14
N ASN A 131 3.28 2.19 -22.30
CA ASN A 131 2.60 3.43 -22.68
C ASN A 131 1.40 3.64 -21.77
N ARG A 132 0.64 2.57 -21.52
CA ARG A 132 -0.49 2.61 -20.60
C ARG A 132 -0.09 2.95 -19.17
N ILE A 133 1.02 2.40 -18.64
CA ILE A 133 1.54 2.79 -17.31
C ILE A 133 1.81 4.30 -17.26
N VAL A 134 2.46 4.86 -18.28
CA VAL A 134 2.78 6.29 -18.34
C VAL A 134 1.49 7.12 -18.42
N ASP A 135 0.61 6.80 -19.35
CA ASP A 135 -0.64 7.55 -19.59
C ASP A 135 -1.52 7.55 -18.33
N GLU A 136 -1.66 6.39 -17.68
CA GLU A 136 -2.48 6.24 -16.47
C GLU A 136 -1.87 6.94 -15.25
N THR A 137 -0.55 6.92 -15.13
CA THR A 137 0.15 7.67 -14.07
C THR A 137 -0.03 9.17 -14.28
N LEU A 138 0.16 9.66 -15.51
CA LEU A 138 -0.04 11.07 -15.84
C LEU A 138 -1.50 11.48 -15.62
N GLU A 139 -2.47 10.66 -16.03
CA GLU A 139 -3.89 10.92 -15.79
C GLU A 139 -4.16 11.09 -14.29
N LEU A 140 -3.65 10.19 -13.44
CA LEU A 140 -3.81 10.30 -11.99
C LEU A 140 -3.17 11.56 -11.39
N LEU A 141 -2.01 11.98 -11.91
CA LEU A 141 -1.26 13.13 -11.42
C LEU A 141 -1.90 14.47 -11.84
N ASP A 142 -2.37 14.55 -13.09
CA ASP A 142 -2.75 15.81 -13.74
C ASP A 142 -4.27 16.03 -13.80
N ASN A 143 -5.10 15.00 -13.59
CA ASN A 143 -6.56 15.09 -13.65
C ASN A 143 -7.18 15.29 -12.25
N PRO A 144 -7.59 16.52 -11.87
CA PRO A 144 -8.20 16.77 -10.56
C PRO A 144 -9.57 16.08 -10.40
N LEU A 145 -10.33 15.89 -11.48
CA LEU A 145 -11.63 15.21 -11.40
C LEU A 145 -11.47 13.71 -11.11
N LEU A 146 -10.44 13.08 -11.68
CA LEU A 146 -10.10 11.70 -11.37
C LEU A 146 -9.67 11.57 -9.91
N TYR A 147 -8.86 12.50 -9.41
CA TYR A 147 -8.46 12.54 -8.01
C TYR A 147 -9.68 12.62 -7.08
N GLU A 148 -10.58 13.57 -7.28
CA GLU A 148 -11.80 13.72 -6.45
C GLU A 148 -12.69 12.47 -6.48
N LYS A 149 -12.77 11.80 -7.63
CA LYS A 149 -13.52 10.54 -7.76
C LYS A 149 -12.90 9.43 -6.91
N ILE A 150 -11.58 9.28 -6.96
CA ILE A 150 -10.86 8.23 -6.21
C ILE A 150 -10.86 8.54 -4.71
N SER A 151 -10.55 9.79 -4.33
CA SER A 151 -10.48 10.21 -2.92
C SER A 151 -11.85 10.21 -2.22
N GLY A 152 -12.94 10.42 -2.98
CA GLY A 152 -14.31 10.37 -2.46
C GLY A 152 -14.88 8.94 -2.31
N THR A 153 -14.16 7.91 -2.74
CA THR A 153 -14.62 6.52 -2.63
C THR A 153 -14.46 6.00 -1.19
N VAL A 154 -15.35 5.10 -0.76
CA VAL A 154 -15.29 4.52 0.59
C VAL A 154 -13.96 3.79 0.77
N ASN A 155 -13.21 4.21 1.79
CA ASN A 155 -11.99 3.53 2.19
C ASN A 155 -12.34 2.12 2.75
N PRO A 156 -11.98 1.02 2.07
CA PRO A 156 -12.28 -0.34 2.53
C PRO A 156 -11.51 -0.73 3.79
N TYR A 157 -10.48 0.04 4.16
CA TYR A 157 -9.62 -0.22 5.32
C TYR A 157 -10.22 0.27 6.64
N GLY A 158 -11.43 0.84 6.60
CA GLY A 158 -12.16 1.35 7.75
C GLY A 158 -11.89 2.83 8.02
N ASP A 159 -12.63 3.38 8.98
CA ASP A 159 -12.58 4.80 9.36
C ASP A 159 -11.77 5.04 10.65
N GLY A 160 -11.00 4.04 11.10
CA GLY A 160 -10.22 4.09 12.33
C GLY A 160 -11.03 4.00 13.63
N LYS A 161 -12.36 3.88 13.57
CA LYS A 161 -13.24 3.93 14.77
C LYS A 161 -13.64 2.56 15.31
N ALA A 162 -13.01 1.49 14.85
CA ALA A 162 -13.37 0.13 15.22
C ALA A 162 -13.25 -0.10 16.74
N ALA A 163 -12.15 0.34 17.36
CA ALA A 163 -11.92 0.18 18.80
C ALA A 163 -12.99 0.93 19.62
N GLU A 164 -13.30 2.18 19.27
CA GLU A 164 -14.34 2.98 19.92
C GLU A 164 -15.72 2.30 19.82
N ARG A 165 -16.07 1.76 18.65
CA ARG A 165 -17.32 1.01 18.44
C ARG A 165 -17.38 -0.25 19.29
N ILE A 166 -16.29 -1.01 19.37
CA ILE A 166 -16.22 -2.22 20.20
C ILE A 166 -16.43 -1.86 21.68
N VAL A 167 -15.71 -0.86 22.18
CA VAL A 167 -15.84 -0.38 23.57
C VAL A 167 -17.28 0.06 23.85
N LYS A 168 -17.88 0.82 22.94
CA LYS A 168 -19.28 1.25 23.07
C LYS A 168 -20.25 0.07 23.13
N ILE A 169 -20.10 -0.91 22.25
CA ILE A 169 -20.94 -2.12 22.24
C ILE A 169 -20.81 -2.88 23.58
N LEU A 170 -19.59 -3.01 24.11
CA LEU A 170 -19.36 -3.68 25.39
C LEU A 170 -20.02 -2.92 26.55
N ILE A 171 -19.92 -1.59 26.58
CA ILE A 171 -20.58 -0.75 27.60
C ILE A 171 -22.10 -0.88 27.51
N ASP A 172 -22.67 -0.76 26.32
CA ASP A 172 -24.12 -0.85 26.10
C ASP A 172 -24.66 -2.23 26.54
N GLU A 173 -23.91 -3.30 26.31
CA GLU A 173 -24.30 -4.66 26.70
C GLU A 173 -24.20 -4.90 28.21
N ILE A 174 -23.19 -4.33 28.89
CA ILE A 174 -23.09 -4.37 30.36
C ILE A 174 -24.29 -3.67 30.97
N LEU A 175 -24.61 -2.46 30.51
CA LEU A 175 -25.72 -1.67 31.05
C LEU A 175 -27.07 -2.39 30.84
N LYS A 176 -27.33 -2.97 29.67
CA LYS A 176 -28.56 -3.76 29.43
C LYS A 176 -28.71 -4.94 30.37
N ASN A 177 -27.61 -5.64 30.69
CA ASN A 177 -27.65 -6.79 31.58
C ASN A 177 -27.91 -6.41 33.05
N GLU A 178 -27.44 -5.23 33.49
CA GLU A 178 -27.77 -4.70 34.82
C GLU A 178 -29.25 -4.31 34.95
N PHE A 179 -29.84 -3.70 33.91
CA PHE A 179 -31.26 -3.32 33.91
C PHE A 179 -32.24 -4.50 33.76
N ASN A 180 -31.84 -5.60 33.11
CA ASN A 180 -32.68 -6.80 32.96
C ASN A 180 -32.57 -7.80 34.14
N SER A 181 -31.66 -7.54 35.09
CA SER A 181 -31.47 -8.34 36.31
C SER A 181 -32.22 -7.78 37.52
N SER A 182 -33.09 -6.76 37.31
CA SER A 182 -33.93 -6.10 38.32
C SER A 182 -35.41 -6.38 38.08
#